data_AF-A0AAJ2UXF9-F1
#
_entry.id   AF-A0AAJ2UXF9-F1
#
_cell.length_a   1.000
_cell.length_b   1.000
_cell.length_c   1.000
_cell.angle_alpha   90.00
_cell.angle_beta   90.00
_cell.angle_gamma   90.00
#
_symmetry.space_group_name_H-M   'P 1'
#
loop_
_entity.id
_entity.type
_entity.pdbx_description
1 polymer ?
#
loop_
_entity_poly.entity_id
_entity_poly.type
_entity_poly.pdbx_seq_one_letter_code
_entity_poly.pdbx_strand_id
1 'polypeptide(L)'
;MNASATLLPAVVRPAVEDRHWLSSDHCAAPVLDLLDGLGWAIAETPEANIHMTSPEGGVYVGWLPEDPSAWAREIVWRVQVLPADGEVWVQEFGVHTPSDAVAGFLAALVTHSSR
;
A
#
# COMPACT_ATOMS: atom_id res chain seq x y z
N MET A 1 -37.40 40.98 -0.70
CA MET A 1 -36.03 40.47 -0.57
C MET A 1 -36.13 38.97 -0.34
N ASN A 2 -35.78 38.14 -1.33
CA ASN A 2 -35.74 36.68 -1.17
C ASN A 2 -34.29 36.28 -0.88
N ALA A 3 -34.05 35.72 0.30
CA ALA A 3 -32.77 35.13 0.64
C ALA A 3 -32.61 33.83 -0.16
N SER A 4 -31.59 33.78 -1.02
CA SER A 4 -31.16 32.53 -1.66
C SER A 4 -30.46 31.69 -0.61
N ALA A 5 -31.05 30.53 -0.28
CA ALA A 5 -30.39 29.54 0.55
C ALA A 5 -29.30 28.86 -0.28
N THR A 6 -28.04 29.05 0.10
CA THR A 6 -26.92 28.30 -0.46
C THR A 6 -27.08 26.83 -0.10
N LEU A 7 -27.51 26.00 -1.05
CA LEU A 7 -27.52 24.55 -0.91
C LEU A 7 -26.08 24.07 -0.82
N LEU A 8 -25.67 23.61 0.37
CA LEU A 8 -24.39 22.91 0.53
C LEU A 8 -24.44 21.61 -0.29
N PRO A 9 -23.32 21.19 -0.92
CA PRO A 9 -23.27 19.91 -1.61
C PRO A 9 -23.68 18.80 -0.64
N ALA A 10 -24.59 17.92 -1.09
CA ALA A 10 -24.97 16.76 -0.30
C ALA A 10 -23.71 15.95 0.02
N VAL A 11 -23.52 15.60 1.30
CA VAL A 11 -22.48 14.66 1.69
C VAL A 11 -22.83 13.31 1.08
N VAL A 12 -22.20 12.98 -0.04
CA VAL A 12 -22.28 11.64 -0.64
C VAL A 12 -21.46 10.72 0.27
N ARG A 13 -22.16 9.91 1.05
CA ARG A 13 -21.53 8.79 1.77
C ARG A 13 -21.58 7.60 0.81
N PRO A 14 -20.44 7.09 0.32
CA PRO A 14 -20.45 5.86 -0.47
C PRO A 14 -21.13 4.76 0.36
N ALA A 15 -22.00 3.98 -0.29
CA ALA A 15 -22.71 2.90 0.37
C ALA A 15 -21.71 1.89 0.94
N VAL A 16 -22.09 1.15 1.97
CA VAL A 16 -21.19 0.13 2.57
C VAL A 16 -20.78 -0.93 1.54
N GLU A 17 -21.66 -1.21 0.57
CA GLU A 17 -21.43 -2.08 -0.59
C GLU A 17 -20.34 -1.53 -1.53
N ASP A 18 -20.11 -0.20 -1.58
CA ASP A 18 -19.04 0.41 -2.39
C ASP A 18 -17.64 0.28 -1.75
N ARG A 19 -17.53 -0.42 -0.60
CA ARG A 19 -16.31 -0.53 0.20
C ARG A 19 -15.79 -1.95 0.31
N HIS A 20 -16.20 -2.87 -0.57
CA HIS A 20 -15.69 -4.24 -0.56
C HIS A 20 -14.15 -4.32 -0.70
N TRP A 21 -13.52 -3.35 -1.37
CA TRP A 21 -12.07 -3.17 -1.44
C TRP A 21 -11.40 -2.85 -0.08
N LEU A 22 -12.18 -2.48 0.95
CA LEU A 22 -11.70 -2.31 2.33
C LEU A 22 -11.74 -3.61 3.15
N SER A 23 -12.14 -4.73 2.55
CA SER A 23 -12.00 -6.06 3.14
C SER A 23 -10.63 -6.64 2.79
N SER A 24 -10.00 -7.39 3.70
CA SER A 24 -8.76 -8.09 3.37
C SER A 24 -9.06 -9.15 2.30
N ASP A 25 -8.33 -9.07 1.19
CA ASP A 25 -8.41 -10.01 0.06
C ASP A 25 -7.34 -11.12 0.16
N HIS A 26 -6.45 -11.03 1.16
CA HIS A 26 -5.30 -11.92 1.36
C HIS A 26 -4.47 -12.11 0.07
N CYS A 27 -4.47 -11.11 -0.81
CA CYS A 27 -3.88 -11.17 -2.14
C CYS A 27 -2.88 -10.03 -2.32
N ALA A 28 -1.81 -10.25 -3.08
CA ALA A 28 -0.83 -9.20 -3.39
C ALA A 28 -1.18 -8.38 -4.64
N ALA A 29 -2.18 -8.80 -5.43
CA ALA A 29 -2.40 -8.33 -6.80
C ALA A 29 -2.51 -6.80 -6.93
N PRO A 30 -3.29 -6.06 -6.13
CA PRO A 30 -3.40 -4.60 -6.28
C PRO A 30 -2.05 -3.87 -6.15
N VAL A 31 -1.18 -4.36 -5.26
CA VAL A 31 0.16 -3.78 -5.06
C VAL A 31 1.10 -4.23 -6.18
N LEU A 32 1.05 -5.50 -6.59
CA LEU A 32 1.89 -6.01 -7.68
C LEU A 32 1.60 -5.30 -9.00
N ASP A 33 0.32 -5.16 -9.37
CA ASP A 33 -0.10 -4.47 -10.60
C ASP A 33 0.37 -3.00 -10.60
N LEU A 34 0.27 -2.32 -9.45
CA LEU A 34 0.76 -0.95 -9.29
C LEU A 34 2.27 -0.86 -9.48
N LEU A 35 3.06 -1.69 -8.79
CA LEU A 35 4.51 -1.59 -8.77
C LEU A 35 5.14 -2.09 -10.08
N ASP A 36 4.57 -3.12 -10.71
CA ASP A 36 4.95 -3.57 -12.06
C ASP A 36 4.72 -2.45 -13.09
N GLY A 37 3.56 -1.77 -13.03
CA GLY A 37 3.27 -0.60 -13.86
C GLY A 37 4.22 0.59 -13.65
N LEU A 38 4.87 0.67 -12.48
CA LEU A 38 5.91 1.65 -12.17
C LEU A 38 7.33 1.17 -12.53
N GLY A 39 7.47 -0.05 -13.06
CA GLY A 39 8.75 -0.63 -13.48
C GLY A 39 9.65 -1.07 -12.33
N TRP A 40 9.07 -1.42 -11.17
CA TRP A 40 9.84 -1.91 -10.03
C TRP A 40 10.37 -3.32 -10.30
N ALA A 41 11.54 -3.64 -9.74
CA ALA A 41 12.07 -4.99 -9.80
C ALA A 41 11.28 -5.88 -8.84
N ILE A 42 10.72 -6.99 -9.33
CA ILE A 42 9.95 -7.97 -8.55
C ILE A 42 10.74 -9.28 -8.49
N ALA A 43 10.92 -9.81 -7.28
CA ALA A 43 11.59 -11.08 -7.03
C ALA A 43 10.75 -11.94 -6.07
N GLU A 44 10.46 -13.17 -6.50
CA GLU A 44 9.73 -14.16 -5.70
C GLU A 44 10.71 -15.14 -5.04
N THR A 45 10.42 -15.54 -3.81
CA THR A 45 11.11 -16.66 -3.16
C THR A 45 10.37 -17.98 -3.37
N PRO A 46 11.02 -19.14 -3.23
CA PRO A 46 10.34 -20.44 -3.30
C PRO A 46 9.18 -20.60 -2.30
N GLU A 47 9.23 -19.85 -1.20
CA GLU A 47 8.21 -19.79 -0.16
C GLU A 47 7.09 -18.78 -0.48
N ALA A 48 6.94 -18.32 -1.72
CA ALA A 48 5.89 -17.39 -2.13
C ALA A 48 5.91 -16.01 -1.42
N ASN A 49 7.04 -15.63 -0.82
CA ASN A 49 7.30 -14.24 -0.46
C ASN A 49 7.69 -13.45 -1.72
N ILE A 50 7.29 -12.19 -1.79
CA ILE A 50 7.59 -11.32 -2.92
C ILE A 50 8.27 -10.07 -2.42
N HIS A 51 9.37 -9.72 -3.07
CA HIS A 51 10.20 -8.57 -2.79
C HIS A 51 10.18 -7.63 -3.99
N MET A 52 9.81 -6.38 -3.77
CA MET A 52 9.77 -5.34 -4.78
C MET A 52 10.69 -4.19 -4.38
N THR A 53 11.51 -3.73 -5.32
CA THR A 53 12.46 -2.63 -5.08
C THR A 53 12.30 -1.56 -6.14
N SER A 54 12.28 -0.30 -5.73
CA SER A 54 12.17 0.82 -6.64
C SER A 54 13.39 0.92 -7.57
N PRO A 55 13.25 1.47 -8.79
CA PRO A 55 14.36 1.55 -9.75
C PRO A 55 15.61 2.26 -9.22
N GLU A 56 15.42 3.26 -8.35
CA GLU A 56 16.49 3.99 -7.68
C GLU A 56 17.04 3.31 -6.43
N GLY A 57 16.43 2.21 -5.97
CA GLY A 57 16.85 1.43 -4.80
C GLY A 57 16.51 2.06 -3.45
N GLY A 58 15.79 3.18 -3.43
CA GLY A 58 15.45 3.93 -2.22
C GLY A 58 14.22 3.41 -1.48
N VAL A 59 13.40 2.55 -2.10
CA VAL A 59 12.21 1.98 -1.47
C VAL A 59 12.17 0.47 -1.71
N TYR A 60 11.92 -0.27 -0.62
CA TYR A 60 11.67 -1.70 -0.62
C TYR A 60 10.25 -1.98 -0.14
N VAL A 61 9.57 -2.90 -0.80
CA VAL A 61 8.25 -3.42 -0.41
C VAL A 61 8.32 -4.94 -0.39
N GLY A 62 7.91 -5.56 0.72
CA GLY A 62 7.79 -7.00 0.85
C GLY A 62 6.35 -7.42 1.09
N TRP A 63 5.86 -8.36 0.28
CA TRP A 63 4.73 -9.23 0.60
C TRP A 63 5.28 -10.50 1.25
N LEU A 64 5.01 -10.68 2.53
CA LEU A 64 5.68 -11.65 3.40
C LEU A 64 4.71 -12.63 4.08
N PRO A 65 3.83 -13.32 3.34
CA PRO A 65 2.86 -14.24 3.93
C PRO A 65 3.53 -15.44 4.62
N GLU A 66 4.73 -15.84 4.18
CA GLU A 66 5.43 -17.04 4.64
C GLU A 66 6.73 -16.72 5.40
N ASP A 67 7.04 -15.44 5.66
CA ASP A 67 8.16 -15.07 6.52
C ASP A 67 7.82 -15.37 7.99
N PRO A 68 8.55 -16.27 8.68
CA PRO A 68 8.19 -16.67 10.03
C PRO A 68 8.24 -15.52 11.06
N SER A 69 9.12 -14.54 10.86
CA SER A 69 9.27 -13.41 11.78
C SER A 69 8.16 -12.37 11.60
N ALA A 70 7.77 -12.10 10.36
CA ALA A 70 6.63 -11.24 10.04
C ALA A 70 5.32 -11.89 10.47
N TRP A 71 5.16 -13.18 10.16
CA TRP A 71 3.96 -13.93 10.50
C TRP A 71 3.72 -14.04 12.02
N ALA A 72 4.78 -14.23 12.81
CA ALA A 72 4.69 -14.23 14.28
C ALA A 72 4.17 -12.89 14.86
N ARG A 73 4.16 -11.83 14.05
CA ARG A 73 3.68 -10.48 14.39
C ARG A 73 2.43 -10.10 13.59
N GLU A 74 1.82 -11.06 12.89
CA GLU A 74 0.66 -10.88 12.00
C GLU A 74 0.89 -9.86 10.87
N ILE A 75 2.15 -9.67 10.46
CA ILE A 75 2.55 -8.76 9.39
C ILE A 75 2.65 -9.52 8.07
N VAL A 76 2.05 -8.96 7.02
CA VAL A 76 2.11 -9.50 5.65
C VAL A 76 2.68 -8.49 4.66
N TRP A 77 2.64 -7.20 4.97
CA TRP A 77 3.31 -6.17 4.17
C TRP A 77 4.37 -5.46 5.00
N ARG A 78 5.53 -5.23 4.40
CA ARG A 78 6.57 -4.36 4.95
C ARG A 78 7.04 -3.38 3.88
N VAL A 79 6.96 -2.10 4.18
CA VAL A 79 7.51 -1.01 3.37
C VAL A 79 8.71 -0.42 4.10
N GLN A 80 9.82 -0.26 3.39
CA GLN A 80 11.02 0.38 3.91
C GLN A 80 11.43 1.51 2.97
N VAL A 81 11.76 2.67 3.53
CA VAL A 81 12.41 3.76 2.80
C VAL A 81 13.85 3.83 3.28
N LEU A 82 14.77 3.63 2.35
CA LEU A 82 16.21 3.59 2.55
C LEU A 82 16.79 4.95 2.14
N PRO A 83 17.02 5.87 3.09
CA PRO A 83 17.63 7.14 2.76
C PRO A 83 19.11 6.95 2.41
N ALA A 84 19.67 7.87 1.62
CA ALA A 84 21.11 7.90 1.34
C ALA A 84 21.93 8.12 2.63
N ASP A 85 21.40 8.93 3.54
CA ASP A 85 21.95 9.20 4.88
C ASP A 85 20.82 9.14 5.91
N GLY A 86 21.02 8.42 7.02
CA GLY A 86 20.08 8.37 8.15
C GLY A 86 19.51 6.97 8.43
N GLU A 87 18.49 6.93 9.27
CA GLU A 87 17.83 5.68 9.67
C GLU A 87 16.77 5.25 8.65
N VAL A 88 16.67 3.93 8.43
CA VAL A 88 15.63 3.33 7.60
C VAL A 88 14.28 3.55 8.26
N TRP A 89 13.35 4.15 7.52
CA TRP A 89 11.95 4.23 7.94
C TRP A 89 11.21 2.97 7.54
N VAL A 90 10.37 2.44 8.43
CA VAL A 90 9.63 1.19 8.21
C VAL A 90 8.16 1.39 8.53
N GLN A 91 7.29 0.91 7.65
CA GLN A 91 5.86 0.74 7.89
C GLN A 91 5.45 -0.70 7.60
N GLU A 92 4.73 -1.31 8.54
CA GLU A 92 4.24 -2.68 8.42
C GLU A 92 2.71 -2.68 8.37
N PHE A 93 2.12 -3.59 7.59
CA PHE A 93 0.68 -3.79 7.57
C PHE A 93 0.34 -5.25 7.82
N GLY A 94 -0.66 -5.46 8.67
CA GLY A 94 -1.06 -6.78 9.11
C GLY A 94 -2.08 -7.47 8.20
N VAL A 95 -2.37 -8.73 8.49
CA VAL A 95 -3.28 -9.64 7.73
C VAL A 95 -4.69 -9.09 7.47
N HIS A 96 -5.12 -8.11 8.27
CA HIS A 96 -6.43 -7.46 8.13
C HIS A 96 -6.40 -6.17 7.30
N THR A 97 -5.22 -5.78 6.80
CA THR A 97 -5.08 -4.61 5.95
C THR A 97 -5.38 -4.99 4.51
N PRO A 98 -6.36 -4.34 3.85
CA PRO A 98 -6.64 -4.58 2.44
C PRO A 98 -5.48 -4.18 1.56
N SER A 99 -5.16 -4.99 0.56
CA SER A 99 -4.04 -4.69 -0.35
C SER A 99 -4.26 -3.44 -1.19
N ASP A 100 -5.51 -3.08 -1.51
CA ASP A 100 -5.85 -1.78 -2.10
C ASP A 100 -5.43 -0.59 -1.22
N ALA A 101 -5.54 -0.71 0.11
CA ALA A 101 -5.13 0.34 1.03
C ALA A 101 -3.60 0.48 1.05
N VAL A 102 -2.88 -0.64 0.97
CA VAL A 102 -1.42 -0.66 0.85
C VAL A 102 -0.98 -0.07 -0.49
N ALA A 103 -1.65 -0.42 -1.60
CA ALA A 103 -1.40 0.15 -2.92
C ALA A 103 -1.64 1.66 -2.93
N GLY A 104 -2.73 2.13 -2.33
CA GLY A 104 -3.00 3.57 -2.18
C GLY A 104 -1.95 4.30 -1.35
N PHE A 105 -1.48 3.68 -0.26
CA PHE A 105 -0.36 4.20 0.54
C PHE A 105 0.93 4.31 -0.30
N LEU A 106 1.27 3.27 -1.05
CA LEU A 106 2.46 3.25 -1.91
C LEU A 106 2.38 4.27 -3.05
N ALA A 107 1.23 4.41 -3.70
CA ALA A 107 1.01 5.44 -4.72
C ALA A 107 1.26 6.85 -4.16
N ALA A 108 0.75 7.15 -2.96
CA ALA A 108 1.01 8.41 -2.28
C ALA A 108 2.50 8.57 -1.91
N LEU A 109 3.13 7.52 -1.37
CA LEU A 109 4.54 7.56 -0.99
C LEU A 109 5.45 7.86 -2.19
N VAL A 110 5.25 7.15 -3.30
CA VAL A 110 6.08 7.29 -4.51
C VAL A 110 5.87 8.64 -5.19
N THR A 111 4.63 9.15 -5.25
CA THR A 111 4.34 10.47 -5.86
C THR A 111 4.96 11.65 -5.10
N HIS A 112 5.14 11.51 -3.78
CA HIS A 112 5.72 12.56 -2.94
C HIS A 112 7.25 12.48 -2.76
N SER A 113 7.88 11.39 -3.21
CA SER A 113 9.33 11.19 -3.11
C SER A 113 10.15 11.93 -4.19
N SER A 114 9.50 12.58 -5.17
CA SER A 114 10.16 13.26 -6.29
C SER A 114 10.36 14.77 -6.11
N ARG A 115 10.36 15.29 -4.87
CA ARG A 115 10.46 16.73 -4.61
C ARG A 115 11.74 17.13 -3.89
#